data_AF-A0A674JP07-F1
#
_entry.id   AF-A0A674JP07-F1
#
_cell.length_a   1.000
_cell.length_b   1.000
_cell.length_c   1.000
_cell.angle_alpha   90.00
_cell.angle_beta   90.00
_cell.angle_gamma   90.00
#
_symmetry.space_group_name_H-M   'P 1'
#
loop_
_entity.id
_entity.type
_entity.pdbx_description
1 polymer ?
#
loop_
_entity_poly.entity_id
_entity_poly.type
_entity_poly.pdbx_seq_one_letter_code
_entity_poly.pdbx_strand_id
1 'polypeptide(L)'
;MNDYQLQVDPQTQKRTFKRFAPRKDEKIYADFKKFYFYSDAYKPLKFACESIIEEYEDEIFSLIAQEADYLADKLCSEKSGLCEESATHTEL
;
A
#
# COMPACT_ATOMS: atom_id res chain seq x y z
N MET A 1 -0.28 3.08 -12.68
CA MET A 1 -0.76 3.42 -11.32
C MET A 1 -0.82 4.94 -11.19
N ASN A 2 -1.83 5.59 -11.77
CA ASN A 2 -2.00 7.05 -11.68
C ASN A 2 -2.98 7.43 -10.57
N ASP A 3 -3.31 6.48 -9.70
CA ASP A 3 -4.34 6.62 -8.69
C ASP A 3 -3.73 6.94 -7.32
N TYR A 4 -2.40 6.94 -7.19
CA TYR A 4 -1.71 7.04 -5.90
C TYR A 4 -1.15 8.44 -5.67
N GLN A 5 -1.36 8.97 -4.47
CA GLN A 5 -0.80 10.25 -4.02
C GLN A 5 -0.02 10.05 -2.73
N LEU A 6 1.20 10.60 -2.67
CA LEU A 6 1.96 10.71 -1.43
C LEU A 6 1.37 11.83 -0.58
N GLN A 7 0.89 11.50 0.62
CA GLN A 7 0.46 12.44 1.64
C GLN A 7 1.47 12.44 2.78
N VAL A 8 1.79 13.63 3.28
CA VAL A 8 2.66 13.82 4.44
C VAL A 8 1.81 14.44 5.54
N ASP A 9 1.69 13.73 6.67
CA ASP A 9 1.00 14.27 7.83
C ASP A 9 1.77 15.49 8.37
N PRO A 10 1.14 16.66 8.51
CA PRO A 10 1.84 17.87 8.90
C PRO A 10 2.36 17.84 10.35
N GLN A 11 1.74 17.06 11.24
CA GLN A 11 2.11 16.96 12.65
C GLN A 11 3.18 15.87 12.88
N THR A 12 2.97 14.69 12.30
CA THR A 12 3.83 13.51 12.55
C THR A 12 4.92 13.34 11.49
N GLN A 13 4.86 14.09 10.38
CA GLN A 13 5.71 13.90 9.19
C GLN A 13 5.61 12.50 8.57
N LYS A 14 4.63 11.69 8.99
CA LYS A 14 4.41 10.34 8.47
C LYS A 14 4.01 10.41 7.01
N ARG A 15 4.70 9.63 6.18
CA ARG A 15 4.48 9.52 4.74
C ARG A 15 3.53 8.37 4.46
N THR A 16 2.41 8.65 3.79
CA THR A 16 1.40 7.64 3.43
C THR A 16 1.07 7.74 1.95
N PHE A 17 1.09 6.62 1.23
CA PHE A 17 0.59 6.56 -0.13
C PHE A 17 -0.89 6.21 -0.12
N LYS A 18 -1.74 7.13 -0.59
CA LYS A 18 -3.20 6.92 -0.65
C LYS A 18 -3.64 6.68 -2.08
N ARG A 19 -4.36 5.58 -2.32
CA ARG A 19 -5.01 5.29 -3.61
C ARG A 19 -6.37 5.98 -3.69
N PHE A 20 -6.59 6.67 -4.79
CA PHE A 20 -7.83 7.31 -5.20
C PHE A 20 -8.34 6.59 -6.45
N ALA A 21 -9.35 5.74 -6.29
CA ALA A 21 -10.00 5.05 -7.41
C ALA A 21 -11.52 5.27 -7.39
N PRO A 22 -11.98 6.54 -7.48
CA PRO A 22 -13.40 6.83 -7.39
C PRO A 22 -14.18 6.35 -8.61
N ARG A 23 -15.41 5.90 -8.38
CA ARG A 23 -16.32 5.46 -9.44
C ARG A 23 -16.93 6.66 -10.16
N LYS A 24 -17.35 6.50 -11.42
CA LYS A 24 -17.83 7.60 -12.28
C LYS A 24 -19.04 8.36 -11.70
N ASP A 25 -19.85 7.67 -10.91
CA ASP A 25 -21.07 8.15 -10.26
C ASP A 25 -20.82 8.84 -8.91
N GLU A 26 -19.60 8.76 -8.38
CA GLU A 26 -19.25 9.41 -7.12
C GLU A 26 -18.95 10.89 -7.33
N LYS A 27 -19.43 11.74 -6.41
CA LYS A 27 -19.23 13.20 -6.46
C LYS A 27 -17.75 13.60 -6.55
N ILE A 28 -16.88 12.83 -5.90
CA ILE A 28 -15.42 13.06 -5.88
C ILE A 28 -14.74 12.78 -7.24
N TYR A 29 -15.41 12.09 -8.17
CA TYR A 29 -14.85 11.75 -9.48
C TYR A 29 -14.52 12.98 -10.33
N ALA A 30 -15.32 14.04 -10.22
CA ALA A 30 -15.08 15.31 -10.92
C ALA A 30 -13.84 16.05 -10.40
N ASP A 31 -13.57 15.96 -9.10
CA ASP A 31 -12.38 16.53 -8.48
C ASP A 31 -11.15 15.65 -8.68
N PHE A 32 -11.35 14.32 -8.72
CA PHE A 32 -10.30 13.35 -9.03
C PHE A 32 -9.63 13.62 -10.37
N LYS A 33 -10.41 13.96 -11.41
CA LYS A 33 -9.88 14.33 -12.74
C LYS A 33 -9.03 15.59 -12.75
N LYS A 34 -9.14 16.45 -11.73
CA LYS A 34 -8.36 17.70 -11.60
C LYS A 34 -7.04 17.46 -10.88
N PHE A 35 -6.88 16.34 -10.18
CA PHE A 35 -5.61 15.99 -9.55
C PHE A 35 -4.61 15.54 -10.62
N TYR A 36 -3.49 16.26 -10.70
CA TYR A 36 -2.32 15.81 -11.44
C TYR A 36 -1.54 14.85 -10.55
N PHE A 37 -1.75 13.56 -10.77
CA PHE A 37 -0.91 12.53 -10.15
C PHE A 37 0.43 12.55 -10.87
N TYR A 38 1.42 13.19 -10.24
CA TYR A 38 2.78 13.19 -10.75
C TYR A 38 3.26 11.74 -10.92
N SER A 39 3.62 11.37 -12.15
CA SER A 39 4.18 10.06 -12.48
C SER A 39 5.40 9.73 -11.59
N ASP A 40 6.15 10.72 -11.17
CA ASP A 40 7.33 10.45 -10.34
C ASP A 40 6.99 10.03 -8.90
N ALA A 41 5.75 10.30 -8.43
CA ALA A 41 5.31 9.85 -7.11
C ALA A 41 5.11 8.33 -7.03
N TYR A 42 4.88 7.64 -8.17
CA TYR A 42 4.81 6.18 -8.17
C TYR A 42 6.20 5.53 -8.16
N LYS A 43 7.26 6.22 -8.59
CA LYS A 43 8.60 5.61 -8.71
C LYS A 43 9.08 5.00 -7.39
N PRO A 44 8.96 5.66 -6.22
CA PRO A 44 9.32 5.05 -4.95
C PRO A 44 8.45 3.84 -4.60
N LEU A 45 7.15 3.88 -4.90
CA LEU A 45 6.24 2.77 -4.61
C LEU A 45 6.51 1.57 -5.51
N LYS A 46 6.78 1.81 -6.80
CA LYS A 46 7.18 0.78 -7.75
C LYS A 46 8.47 0.12 -7.29
N PHE A 47 9.49 0.92 -6.98
CA PHE A 47 10.77 0.41 -6.51
C PHE A 47 10.61 -0.40 -5.22
N ALA A 48 9.85 0.11 -4.24
CA ALA A 48 9.56 -0.64 -3.01
C ALA A 48 8.85 -1.96 -3.28
N CYS A 49 7.88 -1.99 -4.20
CA CYS A 49 7.17 -3.22 -4.56
C CYS A 49 8.11 -4.22 -5.25
N GLU A 50 8.96 -3.75 -6.18
CA GLU A 50 9.98 -4.57 -6.84
C GLU A 50 10.96 -5.15 -5.80
N SER A 51 11.44 -4.33 -4.86
CA SER A 51 12.31 -4.79 -3.76
C SER A 51 11.63 -5.79 -2.84
N ILE A 52 10.36 -5.59 -2.46
CA ILE A 52 9.63 -6.55 -1.61
C ILE A 52 9.47 -7.89 -2.31
N ILE A 53 9.17 -7.89 -3.62
CA ILE A 53 9.04 -9.13 -4.39
C ILE A 53 10.40 -9.83 -4.49
N GLU A 54 11.47 -9.10 -4.78
CA GLU A 54 12.81 -9.66 -4.94
C GLU A 54 13.39 -10.18 -3.61
N GLU A 55 13.20 -9.46 -2.50
CA GLU A 55 13.76 -9.82 -1.20
C GLU A 55 12.97 -10.92 -0.48
N TYR A 56 11.65 -11.00 -0.70
CA TYR A 56 10.75 -11.90 0.03
C TYR A 56 10.01 -12.89 -0.88
N GLU A 57 10.58 -13.23 -2.05
CA GLU A 57 9.95 -14.13 -3.03
C GLU A 57 9.56 -15.48 -2.41
N ASP A 58 10.48 -16.11 -1.68
CA ASP A 58 10.27 -17.41 -1.06
C ASP A 58 9.22 -17.36 0.06
N GLU A 59 9.24 -16.32 0.90
CA GLU A 59 8.24 -16.10 1.93
C GLU A 59 6.86 -15.85 1.35
N ILE A 60 6.76 -15.08 0.26
CA ILE A 60 5.52 -14.84 -0.47
C ILE A 60 4.97 -16.18 -0.99
N PHE A 61 5.79 -16.99 -1.66
CA PHE A 61 5.34 -18.30 -2.14
C PHE A 61 4.93 -19.23 -1.01
N SER A 62 5.68 -19.24 0.10
CA SER A 62 5.36 -20.04 1.28
C SER A 62 4.00 -19.65 1.88
N LEU A 63 3.72 -18.35 2.02
CA LEU A 63 2.44 -17.84 2.52
C LEU A 63 1.28 -18.14 1.58
N ILE A 64 1.49 -18.04 0.25
CA ILE A 64 0.49 -18.41 -0.75
C ILE A 64 0.19 -19.92 -0.69
N ALA A 65 1.22 -20.76 -0.60
CA ALA A 65 1.07 -22.21 -0.54
C ALA A 65 0.38 -22.69 0.73
N GLN A 66 0.52 -21.93 1.83
CA GLN A 66 -0.18 -22.17 3.09
C GLN A 66 -1.62 -21.64 3.10
N GLU A 67 -2.10 -21.05 1.98
CA GLU A 67 -3.39 -20.37 1.88
C GLU A 67 -3.60 -19.38 3.03
N ALA A 68 -2.53 -18.64 3.38
CA ALA A 68 -2.54 -17.80 4.56
C ALA A 68 -3.61 -16.71 4.44
N ASP A 69 -4.59 -16.72 5.35
CA ASP A 69 -5.45 -15.56 5.58
C ASP A 69 -4.57 -14.34 5.86
N TYR A 70 -4.90 -13.21 5.23
CA TYR A 70 -4.21 -11.93 5.41
C TYR A 70 -2.71 -11.96 5.05
N LEU A 71 -2.38 -12.47 3.85
CA LEU A 71 -1.01 -12.56 3.33
C LEU A 71 -0.20 -11.26 3.51
N ALA A 72 -0.81 -10.10 3.22
CA ALA A 72 -0.11 -8.82 3.31
C ALA A 72 0.32 -8.50 4.75
N ASP A 73 -0.54 -8.78 5.73
CA ASP A 73 -0.25 -8.50 7.13
C ASP A 73 0.86 -9.42 7.63
N LYS A 74 0.75 -10.74 7.41
CA LYS A 74 1.78 -11.71 7.80
C LYS A 74 3.12 -11.45 7.13
N LEU A 75 3.12 -11.11 5.84
CA LEU A 75 4.35 -10.75 5.14
C LEU A 75 4.97 -9.49 5.76
N CYS A 76 4.14 -8.47 6.02
CA CYS A 76 4.61 -7.16 6.47
C CYS A 76 5.09 -7.16 7.93
N SER A 77 4.41 -7.86 8.84
CA SER A 77 4.76 -7.89 10.27
C SER A 77 5.69 -9.05 10.63
N GLU A 78 5.33 -10.29 10.26
CA GLU A 78 6.02 -11.49 10.74
C GLU A 78 7.28 -11.85 9.93
N LYS A 79 7.29 -11.55 8.63
CA LYS A 79 8.39 -11.95 7.72
C LYS A 79 9.37 -10.82 7.40
N SER A 80 8.86 -9.61 7.18
CA SER A 80 9.68 -8.49 6.70
C SER A 80 9.94 -7.39 7.73
N GLY A 81 9.12 -7.29 8.79
CA GLY A 81 9.22 -6.20 9.78
C GLY A 81 8.98 -4.80 9.20
N LEU A 82 8.38 -4.72 8.00
CA LEU A 82 8.04 -3.47 7.32
C LEU A 82 6.83 -2.77 7.96
N CYS A 83 6.02 -3.53 8.70
CA CYS A 83 4.90 -3.02 9.49
C CYS A 83 5.21 -3.21 10.97
N GLU A 84 4.81 -2.23 11.79
CA GLU A 84 4.69 -2.44 13.23
C GLU A 84 3.66 -3.55 13.46
N GLU A 85 3.90 -4.44 14.44
CA GLU A 85 2.91 -5.43 14.87
C GLU A 85 1.63 -4.68 15.29
N SER A 86 0.57 -4.80 14.48
CA SER A 86 -0.70 -4.21 14.83
C SER A 86 -1.22 -4.92 16.09
N ALA A 87 -1.36 -4.15 17.17
CA ALA A 87 -2.09 -4.59 18.34
C ALA A 87 -3.52 -4.94 17.92
N THR A 88 -3.80 -6.24 17.75
CA THR A 88 -5.13 -6.85 17.59
C THR A 88 -6.04 -6.17 16.57
N HIS A 89 -6.11 -6.73 15.36
CA HIS A 89 -7.27 -6.55 14.50
C HIS A 89 -8.49 -7.18 15.20
N THR A 90 -9.20 -6.38 15.99
CA THR A 90 -10.60 -6.65 16.32
C THR A 90 -11.42 -5.97 15.23
N GLU A 91 -11.81 -6.71 14.20
CA GLU A 91 -12.75 -6.20 13.21
C GLU A 91 -14.18 -6.56 13.62
N LEU A 92 -15.01 -5.52 13.63
CA LEU A 92 -16.46 -5.51 13.71
C LEU A 92 -17.00 -5.32 12.29
#